data_AF-A0A524M0F1-F1
#
_entry.id   AF-A0A524M0F1-F1
#
_cell.length_a   1.000
_cell.length_b   1.000
_cell.length_c   1.000
_cell.angle_alpha   90.00
_cell.angle_beta   90.00
_cell.angle_gamma   90.00
#
_symmetry.space_group_name_H-M   'P 1'
#
loop_
_entity.id
_entity.type
_entity.pdbx_description
1 polymer ?
#
loop_
_entity_poly.entity_id
_entity_poly.type
_entity_poly.pdbx_seq_one_letter_code
_entity_poly.pdbx_strand_id
1 'polypeptide(L)'
;MTLMEDAKKGIVTPSIEAVAKAERIDPETVRSCVAKGLIAIPRNNRRETLPVGIGKYMSTKINANIGTSRDCIDIDAEIEKAKAAEALGAHAVMDLSTGGDLDEIRTRILKAVNIPVGTVPIYQAAASQKVVVEMTSDDMFNAVRKHAEQGVDFVTVHAGVNLNSLERLRQSDRIMNVVSRGGSFTLAWMLHNGEDNPFYAEFDYLLEIAKEYDMTLSLGDGMRPGCIADASDRP
;
A
#
# COMPACT_ATOMS: atom_id res chain seq x y z
N MET A 1 14.92 11.92 -6.47
CA MET A 1 15.24 12.37 -5.10
C MET A 1 13.95 12.27 -4.32
N THR A 2 13.95 11.53 -3.21
CA THR A 2 12.74 11.30 -2.40
C THR A 2 12.57 12.35 -1.32
N LEU A 3 11.35 12.49 -0.80
CA LEU A 3 11.09 13.35 0.36
C LEU A 3 11.98 13.00 1.56
N MET A 4 12.23 11.71 1.79
CA MET A 4 13.10 11.25 2.87
C MET A 4 14.57 11.64 2.63
N GLU A 5 15.04 11.59 1.38
CA GLU A 5 16.38 12.04 1.01
C GLU A 5 16.55 13.55 1.22
N ASP A 6 15.57 14.35 0.84
CA ASP A 6 15.55 15.79 1.09
C ASP A 6 15.57 16.10 2.58
N ALA A 7 14.72 15.41 3.35
CA ALA A 7 14.70 15.54 4.79
C ALA A 7 16.06 15.19 5.40
N LYS A 8 16.72 14.10 4.99
CA LYS A 8 18.07 13.71 5.48
C LYS A 8 19.14 14.76 5.17
N LYS A 9 18.97 15.56 4.10
CA LYS A 9 19.86 16.68 3.75
C LYS A 9 19.57 17.97 4.52
N GLY A 10 18.60 17.95 5.45
CA GLY A 10 18.20 19.14 6.21
C GLY A 10 17.22 20.05 5.47
N ILE A 11 16.62 19.59 4.38
CA ILE A 11 15.69 20.38 3.57
C ILE A 11 14.28 20.25 4.14
N VAL A 12 13.66 21.38 4.49
CA VAL A 12 12.23 21.47 4.79
C VAL A 12 11.50 21.71 3.47
N THR A 13 10.79 20.69 2.98
CA THR A 13 10.06 20.76 1.71
C THR A 13 8.66 21.37 1.90
N PRO A 14 7.98 21.84 0.84
CA PRO A 14 6.60 22.34 0.93
C PRO A 14 5.62 21.31 1.54
N SER A 15 5.81 20.01 1.27
CA SER A 15 5.01 18.95 1.89
C SER A 15 5.21 18.87 3.40
N ILE A 16 6.45 19.05 3.87
CA ILE A 16 6.77 19.09 5.31
C ILE A 16 6.16 20.32 5.95
N GLU A 17 6.25 21.50 5.32
CA GLU A 17 5.63 22.73 5.83
C GLU A 17 4.10 22.60 5.92
N ALA A 18 3.47 22.01 4.90
CA ALA A 18 2.03 21.78 4.88
C ALA A 18 1.58 20.86 6.03
N VAL A 19 2.29 19.74 6.24
CA VAL A 19 2.01 18.81 7.36
C VAL A 19 2.25 19.49 8.70
N ALA A 20 3.37 20.19 8.87
CA ALA A 20 3.70 20.91 10.09
C ALA A 20 2.63 21.95 10.44
N LYS A 21 2.16 22.71 9.45
CA LYS A 21 1.07 23.68 9.60
C LYS A 21 -0.25 23.00 9.99
N ALA A 22 -0.61 21.90 9.34
CA ALA A 22 -1.84 21.17 9.62
C ALA A 22 -1.87 20.60 11.05
N GLU A 23 -0.74 20.07 11.51
CA GLU A 23 -0.59 19.48 12.85
C GLU A 23 -0.20 20.48 13.93
N ARG A 24 0.08 21.74 13.55
CA ARG A 24 0.56 22.82 14.44
C ARG A 24 1.86 22.45 15.17
N ILE A 25 2.79 21.84 14.44
CA ILE A 25 4.11 21.42 14.91
C ILE A 25 5.19 22.21 14.16
N ASP A 26 6.35 22.37 14.78
CA ASP A 26 7.52 22.97 14.16
C ASP A 26 7.97 22.17 12.90
N PRO A 27 8.17 22.80 11.73
CA PRO A 27 8.58 22.12 10.51
C PRO A 27 9.89 21.35 10.62
N GLU A 28 10.85 21.83 11.42
CA GLU A 28 12.12 21.13 11.62
C GLU A 28 11.94 19.84 12.44
N THR A 29 10.98 19.82 13.38
CA THR A 29 10.56 18.60 14.08
C THR A 29 9.97 17.57 13.11
N VAL A 30 9.08 17.99 12.20
CA VAL A 30 8.50 17.10 11.18
C VAL A 30 9.60 16.58 10.24
N ARG A 31 10.44 17.47 9.71
CA ARG A 31 11.58 17.10 8.85
C ARG A 31 12.51 16.09 9.52
N SER A 32 12.87 16.32 10.79
CA SER A 32 13.72 15.41 11.58
C SER A 32 13.08 14.04 11.74
N CYS A 33 11.76 13.98 11.97
CA CYS A 33 11.03 12.71 12.07
C CYS A 33 10.94 11.98 10.73
N VAL A 34 10.71 12.69 9.61
CA VAL A 34 10.75 12.10 8.26
C VAL A 34 12.14 11.53 7.95
N ALA A 35 13.21 12.27 8.23
CA ALA A 35 14.59 11.81 8.01
C ALA A 35 14.94 10.53 8.81
N LYS A 36 14.34 10.37 9.99
CA LYS A 36 14.50 9.22 10.89
C LYS A 36 13.52 8.08 10.60
N GLY A 37 12.59 8.24 9.65
CA GLY A 37 11.56 7.24 9.35
C GLY A 37 10.46 7.12 10.42
N LEU A 38 10.26 8.15 11.25
CA LEU A 38 9.22 8.19 12.29
C LEU A 38 7.90 8.81 11.81
N ILE A 39 7.94 9.54 10.68
CA ILE A 39 6.78 10.06 9.97
C ILE A 39 6.94 9.68 8.49
N ALA A 40 5.89 9.12 7.89
CA ALA A 40 5.73 9.01 6.46
C ALA A 40 4.78 10.11 5.96
N ILE A 41 5.06 10.66 4.78
CA ILE A 41 4.13 11.54 4.06
C ILE A 41 3.93 10.89 2.68
N PRO A 42 2.88 10.07 2.51
CA PRO A 42 2.62 9.39 1.25
C PRO A 42 2.49 10.38 0.11
N ARG A 43 3.24 10.15 -0.97
CA ARG A 43 3.20 10.94 -2.19
C ARG A 43 3.65 10.09 -3.37
N ASN A 44 3.38 10.58 -4.56
CA ASN A 44 3.99 10.07 -5.79
C ASN A 44 4.36 11.26 -6.66
N ASN A 45 5.55 11.25 -7.27
CA ASN A 45 6.03 12.36 -8.09
C ASN A 45 5.28 12.54 -9.43
N ARG A 46 4.31 11.66 -9.74
CA ARG A 46 3.39 11.76 -10.89
C ARG A 46 2.07 12.46 -10.58
N ARG A 47 1.75 12.72 -9.30
CA ARG A 47 0.47 13.31 -8.88
C ARG A 47 0.68 14.36 -7.79
N GLU A 48 -0.04 15.48 -7.91
CA GLU A 48 -0.18 16.40 -6.78
C GLU A 48 -1.24 15.87 -5.83
N THR A 49 -0.82 15.64 -4.58
CA THR A 49 -1.66 15.07 -3.51
C THR A 49 -1.54 15.99 -2.30
N LEU A 50 -2.64 16.18 -1.57
CA LEU A 50 -2.64 16.88 -0.29
C LEU A 50 -1.66 16.18 0.68
N PRO A 51 -0.62 16.86 1.19
CA PRO A 51 0.34 16.24 2.09
C PRO A 51 -0.31 15.83 3.41
N VAL A 52 -0.20 14.55 3.77
CA VAL A 52 -0.70 13.99 5.03
C VAL A 52 0.44 13.31 5.77
N GLY A 53 0.75 13.79 6.98
CA GLY A 53 1.71 13.16 7.86
C GLY A 53 1.13 11.98 8.63
N ILE A 54 1.79 10.84 8.58
CA ILE A 54 1.42 9.62 9.30
C ILE A 54 2.59 9.20 10.19
N GLY A 55 2.37 9.17 11.51
CA GLY A 55 3.36 8.69 12.47
C GLY A 55 3.51 9.59 13.69
N LYS A 56 4.74 9.66 14.21
CA LYS A 56 5.03 10.31 15.49
C LYS A 56 4.59 11.77 15.51
N TYR A 57 3.95 12.18 16.60
CA TYR A 57 3.40 13.53 16.83
C TYR A 57 2.24 13.95 15.91
N MET A 58 1.87 13.14 14.91
CA MET A 58 0.70 13.43 14.08
C MET A 58 -0.57 13.00 14.82
N SER A 59 -1.68 13.68 14.56
CA SER A 59 -3.00 13.18 14.92
C SER A 59 -3.27 11.82 14.25
N THR A 60 -4.17 11.00 14.83
CA THR A 60 -4.55 9.72 14.25
C THR A 60 -5.19 9.93 12.87
N LYS A 61 -4.69 9.20 11.87
CA LYS A 61 -5.19 9.24 10.49
C LYS A 61 -6.08 8.03 10.23
N ILE A 62 -7.09 8.23 9.39
CA ILE A 62 -8.05 7.20 9.01
C ILE A 62 -8.02 6.97 7.50
N ASN A 63 -8.13 5.70 7.11
CA ASN A 63 -8.19 5.26 5.72
C ASN A 63 -9.58 4.68 5.41
N ALA A 64 -10.11 4.94 4.22
CA ALA A 64 -11.32 4.32 3.72
C ALA A 64 -11.02 3.39 2.54
N ASN A 65 -11.52 2.16 2.62
CA ASN A 65 -11.38 1.19 1.52
C ASN A 65 -12.57 1.30 0.56
N ILE A 66 -12.25 1.38 -0.72
CA ILE A 66 -13.21 1.33 -1.84
C ILE A 66 -12.71 0.29 -2.86
N GLY A 67 -13.43 0.15 -3.95
CA GLY A 67 -13.04 -0.68 -5.08
C GLY A 67 -14.15 -1.63 -5.51
N THR A 68 -14.11 -1.97 -6.79
CA THR A 68 -15.03 -2.91 -7.43
C THR A 68 -14.71 -4.36 -7.09
N SER A 69 -15.67 -5.25 -7.37
CA SER A 69 -15.46 -6.70 -7.31
C SER A 69 -15.89 -7.35 -8.62
N ARG A 70 -15.70 -8.67 -8.75
CA ARG A 70 -16.23 -9.41 -9.91
C ARG A 70 -17.76 -9.42 -9.97
N ASP A 71 -18.41 -9.24 -8.83
CA ASP A 71 -19.88 -9.28 -8.70
C ASP A 71 -20.53 -7.91 -8.89
N CYS A 72 -19.77 -6.82 -8.68
CA CYS A 72 -20.25 -5.44 -8.80
C CYS A 72 -19.15 -4.55 -9.38
N ILE A 73 -19.33 -4.15 -10.64
CA ILE A 73 -18.42 -3.28 -11.40
C ILE A 73 -19.18 -2.00 -11.74
N ASP A 74 -19.21 -1.07 -10.80
CA ASP A 74 -19.82 0.26 -10.96
C ASP A 74 -18.78 1.33 -10.63
N ILE A 75 -18.11 1.84 -11.67
CA ILE A 75 -17.01 2.80 -11.53
C ILE A 75 -17.52 4.13 -10.95
N ASP A 76 -18.72 4.57 -11.36
CA ASP A 76 -19.27 5.84 -10.90
C ASP A 76 -19.65 5.75 -9.41
N ALA A 77 -20.18 4.61 -8.95
CA ALA A 77 -20.39 4.36 -7.53
C ALA A 77 -19.07 4.36 -6.72
N GLU A 78 -17.97 3.82 -7.26
CA GLU A 78 -16.66 3.88 -6.59
C GLU A 78 -16.13 5.31 -6.46
N ILE A 79 -16.33 6.12 -7.50
CA ILE A 79 -15.94 7.54 -7.49
C ILE A 79 -16.73 8.30 -6.43
N GLU A 80 -18.05 8.09 -6.36
CA GLU A 80 -18.89 8.75 -5.37
C GLU A 80 -18.54 8.31 -3.94
N LYS A 81 -18.20 7.02 -3.73
CA LYS A 81 -17.66 6.56 -2.44
C LYS A 81 -16.33 7.22 -2.09
N ALA A 82 -15.42 7.37 -3.04
CA ALA A 82 -14.13 8.04 -2.83
C ALA A 82 -14.31 9.50 -2.37
N LYS A 83 -15.14 10.25 -3.10
CA LYS A 83 -15.47 11.65 -2.76
C LYS A 83 -16.19 11.76 -1.42
N ALA A 84 -17.14 10.87 -1.15
CA ALA A 84 -17.86 10.86 0.12
C ALA A 84 -16.90 10.58 1.30
N ALA A 85 -15.96 9.63 1.14
CA ALA A 85 -14.95 9.35 2.15
C ALA A 85 -14.07 10.57 2.44
N GLU A 86 -13.55 11.23 1.40
CA GLU A 86 -12.76 12.47 1.53
C GLU A 86 -13.58 13.58 2.23
N ALA A 87 -14.83 13.81 1.80
CA ALA A 87 -15.71 14.83 2.38
C ALA A 87 -16.06 14.56 3.85
N LEU A 88 -16.08 13.30 4.27
CA LEU A 88 -16.34 12.88 5.66
C LEU A 88 -15.06 12.82 6.52
N GLY A 89 -13.90 13.20 5.98
CA GLY A 89 -12.64 13.31 6.73
C GLY A 89 -11.73 12.10 6.66
N ALA A 90 -11.90 11.21 5.67
CA ALA A 90 -10.86 10.23 5.35
C ALA A 90 -9.55 10.95 5.00
N HIS A 91 -8.43 10.49 5.56
CA HIS A 91 -7.12 11.06 5.30
C HIS A 91 -6.38 10.36 4.16
N ALA A 92 -6.85 9.17 3.80
CA ALA A 92 -6.42 8.41 2.63
C ALA A 92 -7.59 7.52 2.18
N VAL A 93 -7.55 7.12 0.91
CA VAL A 93 -8.40 6.04 0.40
C VAL A 93 -7.53 4.94 -0.18
N MET A 94 -8.03 3.71 -0.17
CA MET A 94 -7.41 2.61 -0.91
C MET A 94 -8.36 2.07 -1.96
N ASP A 95 -7.88 2.01 -3.20
CA ASP A 95 -8.52 1.26 -4.26
C ASP A 95 -8.12 -0.23 -4.16
N LEU A 96 -9.09 -1.05 -3.74
CA LEU A 96 -8.97 -2.50 -3.59
C LEU A 96 -9.71 -3.25 -4.70
N SER A 97 -9.95 -2.61 -5.84
CA SER A 97 -10.69 -3.17 -6.97
C SER A 97 -10.09 -4.48 -7.46
N THR A 98 -10.96 -5.46 -7.75
CA THR A 98 -10.57 -6.77 -8.30
C THR A 98 -11.40 -7.21 -9.51
N GLY A 99 -12.27 -6.34 -10.03
CA GLY A 99 -13.11 -6.63 -11.20
C GLY A 99 -13.29 -5.42 -12.10
N GLY A 100 -13.50 -5.65 -13.40
CA GLY A 100 -13.58 -4.59 -14.41
C GLY A 100 -12.20 -4.12 -14.89
N ASP A 101 -12.18 -2.97 -15.56
CA ASP A 101 -10.94 -2.32 -16.00
C ASP A 101 -10.27 -1.61 -14.82
N LEU A 102 -9.32 -2.30 -14.17
CA LEU A 102 -8.62 -1.80 -12.98
C LEU A 102 -7.79 -0.55 -13.28
N ASP A 103 -7.31 -0.39 -14.51
CA ASP A 103 -6.49 0.76 -14.89
C ASP A 103 -7.38 2.00 -15.06
N GLU A 104 -8.55 1.85 -15.68
CA GLU A 104 -9.56 2.91 -15.78
C GLU A 104 -10.08 3.31 -14.40
N ILE A 105 -10.50 2.34 -13.58
CA ILE A 105 -11.07 2.57 -12.25
C ILE A 105 -10.09 3.39 -11.39
N ARG A 106 -8.83 2.92 -11.30
CA ARG A 106 -7.79 3.60 -10.54
C ARG A 106 -7.52 5.01 -11.06
N THR A 107 -7.44 5.19 -12.38
CA THR A 107 -7.25 6.51 -13.00
C THR A 107 -8.39 7.47 -12.64
N ARG A 108 -9.62 6.98 -12.61
CA ARG A 108 -10.80 7.78 -12.27
C ARG A 108 -10.82 8.14 -10.77
N ILE A 109 -10.47 7.20 -9.89
CA ILE A 109 -10.34 7.45 -8.44
C ILE A 109 -9.25 8.49 -8.16
N LEU A 110 -8.06 8.32 -8.75
CA LEU A 110 -6.93 9.26 -8.58
C LEU A 110 -7.26 10.69 -9.02
N LYS A 111 -8.17 10.86 -9.99
CA LYS A 111 -8.65 12.18 -10.43
C LYS A 111 -9.78 12.74 -9.57
N ALA A 112 -10.47 11.89 -8.82
CA ALA A 112 -11.68 12.26 -8.08
C ALA A 112 -11.38 12.83 -6.69
N VAL A 113 -10.23 12.49 -6.10
CA VAL A 113 -9.84 12.88 -4.73
C VAL A 113 -8.45 13.49 -4.68
N ASN A 114 -8.24 14.41 -3.73
CA ASN A 114 -6.94 15.08 -3.54
C ASN A 114 -6.12 14.47 -2.38
N ILE A 115 -6.72 13.63 -1.54
CA ILE A 115 -6.02 12.88 -0.48
C ILE A 115 -5.19 11.70 -1.04
N PRO A 116 -4.19 11.19 -0.28
CA PRO A 116 -3.43 10.01 -0.64
C PRO A 116 -4.27 8.81 -1.06
N VAL A 117 -3.89 8.20 -2.18
CA VAL A 117 -4.53 6.98 -2.70
C VAL A 117 -3.55 5.82 -2.61
N GLY A 118 -3.99 4.74 -1.96
CA GLY A 118 -3.26 3.50 -1.85
C GLY A 118 -3.85 2.36 -2.64
N THR A 119 -3.05 1.30 -2.87
CA THR A 119 -3.50 0.10 -3.58
C THR A 119 -2.82 -1.16 -3.04
N VAL A 120 -3.22 -2.33 -3.55
CA VAL A 120 -2.53 -3.61 -3.33
C VAL A 120 -2.18 -4.24 -4.68
N PRO A 121 -0.97 -3.98 -5.25
CA PRO A 121 -0.62 -4.36 -6.62
C PRO A 121 -0.80 -5.85 -6.97
N ILE A 122 -0.62 -6.75 -5.99
CA ILE A 122 -0.83 -8.19 -6.21
C ILE A 122 -2.28 -8.54 -6.61
N TYR A 123 -3.26 -7.70 -6.29
CA TYR A 123 -4.65 -7.92 -6.73
C TYR A 123 -4.79 -7.74 -8.23
N GLN A 124 -4.11 -6.75 -8.81
CA GLN A 124 -4.11 -6.54 -10.25
C GLN A 124 -3.29 -7.62 -10.95
N ALA A 125 -2.11 -7.96 -10.44
CA ALA A 125 -1.31 -9.06 -10.98
C ALA A 125 -2.13 -10.37 -11.03
N ALA A 126 -2.87 -10.67 -9.96
CA ALA A 126 -3.73 -11.84 -9.88
C ALA A 126 -4.95 -11.75 -10.81
N ALA A 127 -5.53 -10.57 -10.98
CA ALA A 127 -6.69 -10.36 -11.86
C ALA A 127 -6.33 -10.47 -13.36
N SER A 128 -5.06 -10.25 -13.72
CA SER A 128 -4.56 -10.44 -15.08
C SER A 128 -4.35 -11.91 -15.46
N GLN A 129 -4.42 -12.83 -14.49
CA GLN A 129 -4.22 -14.27 -14.72
C GLN A 129 -5.53 -15.05 -14.60
N LYS A 130 -5.57 -16.22 -15.28
CA LYS A 130 -6.70 -17.15 -15.13
C LYS A 130 -6.71 -17.78 -13.74
N VAL A 131 -5.52 -18.15 -13.24
CA VAL A 131 -5.33 -18.68 -11.89
C VAL A 131 -4.25 -17.86 -11.19
N VAL A 132 -4.50 -17.48 -9.94
CA VAL A 132 -3.60 -16.61 -9.14
C VAL A 132 -2.17 -17.15 -9.07
N VAL A 133 -1.98 -18.47 -9.04
CA VAL A 133 -0.65 -19.07 -8.91
C VAL A 133 0.19 -19.03 -10.19
N GLU A 134 -0.41 -18.68 -11.34
CA GLU A 134 0.27 -18.56 -12.63
C GLU A 134 0.95 -17.19 -12.85
N MET A 135 0.82 -16.26 -11.91
CA MET A 135 1.59 -15.01 -11.95
C MET A 135 3.09 -15.32 -12.02
N THR A 136 3.85 -14.49 -12.70
CA THR A 136 5.32 -14.50 -12.64
C THR A 136 5.82 -13.43 -11.66
N SER A 137 7.10 -13.49 -11.25
CA SER A 137 7.74 -12.37 -10.51
C SER A 137 7.59 -11.06 -11.28
N ASP A 138 7.78 -11.10 -12.60
CA ASP A 138 7.61 -9.95 -13.49
C ASP A 138 6.19 -9.39 -13.42
N ASP A 139 5.14 -10.21 -13.42
CA ASP A 139 3.76 -9.72 -13.29
C ASP A 139 3.55 -8.96 -11.98
N MET A 140 4.13 -9.44 -10.89
CA MET A 140 4.02 -8.80 -9.58
C MET A 140 4.72 -7.43 -9.56
N PHE A 141 5.95 -7.35 -10.06
CA PHE A 141 6.70 -6.10 -10.13
C PHE A 141 6.14 -5.12 -11.17
N ASN A 142 5.66 -5.62 -12.31
CA ASN A 142 5.01 -4.81 -13.33
C ASN A 142 3.71 -4.19 -12.80
N ALA A 143 2.95 -4.88 -11.95
CA ALA A 143 1.81 -4.29 -11.28
C ALA A 143 2.21 -3.14 -10.35
N VAL A 144 3.27 -3.30 -9.55
CA VAL A 144 3.79 -2.21 -8.69
C VAL A 144 4.21 -1.01 -9.53
N ARG A 145 4.98 -1.24 -10.61
CA ARG A 145 5.45 -0.19 -11.51
C ARG A 145 4.28 0.54 -12.18
N LYS A 146 3.30 -0.19 -12.71
CA LYS A 146 2.11 0.40 -13.33
C LYS A 146 1.33 1.29 -12.37
N HIS A 147 1.16 0.85 -11.12
CA HIS A 147 0.49 1.65 -10.08
C HIS A 147 1.29 2.93 -9.78
N ALA A 148 2.61 2.82 -9.68
CA ALA A 148 3.50 3.96 -9.47
C ALA A 148 3.44 4.96 -10.64
N GLU A 149 3.43 4.48 -11.88
CA GLU A 149 3.31 5.30 -13.10
C GLU A 149 2.00 6.08 -13.16
N GLN A 150 0.90 5.52 -12.66
CA GLN A 150 -0.39 6.22 -12.59
C GLN A 150 -0.50 7.25 -11.46
N GLY A 151 0.45 7.26 -10.52
CA GLY A 151 0.48 8.25 -9.43
C GLY A 151 -0.11 7.76 -8.11
N VAL A 152 -0.12 6.45 -7.86
CA VAL A 152 -0.49 5.89 -6.54
C VAL A 152 0.52 6.33 -5.48
N ASP A 153 0.06 6.91 -4.37
CA ASP A 153 0.91 7.49 -3.33
C ASP A 153 1.54 6.44 -2.41
N PHE A 154 0.84 5.32 -2.20
CA PHE A 154 1.39 4.19 -1.45
C PHE A 154 0.88 2.84 -1.92
N VAL A 155 1.71 1.81 -1.81
CA VAL A 155 1.33 0.43 -2.16
C VAL A 155 1.48 -0.47 -0.96
N THR A 156 0.50 -1.34 -0.75
CA THR A 156 0.59 -2.41 0.24
C THR A 156 1.28 -3.62 -0.39
N VAL A 157 2.43 -4.00 0.16
CA VAL A 157 3.23 -5.14 -0.32
C VAL A 157 3.45 -6.11 0.82
N HIS A 158 3.09 -7.37 0.60
CA HIS A 158 3.15 -8.42 1.63
C HIS A 158 4.53 -9.08 1.69
N ALA A 159 5.61 -8.30 1.69
CA ALA A 159 6.99 -8.80 1.69
C ALA A 159 7.34 -9.62 2.95
N GLY A 160 6.59 -9.45 4.05
CA GLY A 160 6.76 -10.26 5.26
C GLY A 160 6.25 -11.70 5.14
N VAL A 161 5.46 -12.01 4.11
CA VAL A 161 5.05 -13.38 3.79
C VAL A 161 6.20 -14.03 3.04
N ASN A 162 7.04 -14.76 3.75
CA ASN A 162 8.21 -15.46 3.20
C ASN A 162 8.30 -16.90 3.73
N LEU A 163 9.30 -17.67 3.30
CA LEU A 163 9.46 -19.08 3.68
C LEU A 163 9.52 -19.29 5.21
N ASN A 164 10.12 -18.37 5.97
CA ASN A 164 10.15 -18.43 7.44
C ASN A 164 8.73 -18.26 8.01
N SER A 165 7.97 -17.25 7.58
CA SER A 165 6.59 -17.05 8.02
C SER A 165 5.67 -18.23 7.65
N LEU A 166 5.90 -18.87 6.49
CA LEU A 166 5.20 -20.08 6.07
C LEU A 166 5.54 -21.27 6.98
N GLU A 167 6.81 -21.44 7.37
CA GLU A 167 7.20 -22.47 8.33
C GLU A 167 6.51 -22.26 9.69
N ARG A 168 6.42 -21.00 10.16
CA ARG A 168 5.69 -20.66 11.39
C ARG A 168 4.22 -20.99 11.29
N LEU A 169 3.58 -20.63 10.18
CA LEU A 169 2.18 -20.95 9.93
C LEU A 169 1.92 -22.46 9.96
N ARG A 170 2.79 -23.27 9.34
CA ARG A 170 2.68 -24.75 9.35
C ARG A 170 2.78 -25.36 10.75
N GLN A 171 3.45 -24.67 11.68
CA GLN A 171 3.61 -25.08 13.08
C GLN A 171 2.58 -24.40 14.00
N SER A 172 1.66 -23.60 13.45
CA SER A 172 0.67 -22.87 14.23
C SER A 172 -0.63 -23.65 14.37
N ASP A 173 -1.33 -23.40 15.48
CA ASP A 173 -2.67 -23.92 15.78
C ASP A 173 -3.77 -22.93 15.36
N ARG A 174 -3.50 -22.04 14.38
CA ARG A 174 -4.48 -21.03 13.92
C ARG A 174 -5.80 -21.66 13.51
N ILE A 175 -6.88 -21.03 13.96
CA ILE A 175 -8.25 -21.41 13.59
C ILE A 175 -8.59 -20.90 12.19
N MET A 176 -8.30 -19.63 11.88
CA MET A 176 -8.67 -19.00 10.61
C MET A 176 -7.56 -18.97 9.56
N ASN A 177 -6.40 -19.58 9.84
CA ASN A 177 -5.22 -19.60 8.97
C ASN A 177 -4.80 -18.18 8.51
N VAL A 178 -4.91 -17.90 7.20
CA VAL A 178 -4.51 -16.64 6.58
C VAL A 178 -5.73 -15.95 5.99
N VAL A 179 -6.10 -14.82 6.59
CA VAL A 179 -7.26 -14.01 6.19
C VAL A 179 -6.89 -12.81 5.32
N SER A 180 -5.59 -12.55 5.14
CA SER A 180 -5.13 -11.54 4.19
C SER A 180 -5.26 -12.06 2.78
N ARG A 181 -6.12 -11.44 1.95
CA ARG A 181 -6.21 -11.80 0.52
C ARG A 181 -4.84 -11.76 -0.17
N GLY A 182 -4.09 -10.67 0.03
CA GLY A 182 -2.76 -10.54 -0.58
C GLY A 182 -1.76 -11.52 -0.01
N GLY A 183 -1.80 -11.77 1.31
CA GLY A 183 -0.98 -12.82 1.94
C GLY A 183 -1.30 -14.22 1.43
N SER A 184 -2.58 -14.54 1.25
CA SER A 184 -3.04 -15.83 0.70
C SER A 184 -2.65 -15.99 -0.77
N PHE A 185 -2.69 -14.93 -1.58
CA PHE A 185 -2.21 -14.97 -2.96
C PHE A 185 -0.71 -15.23 -3.02
N THR A 186 0.09 -14.52 -2.21
CA THR A 186 1.54 -14.74 -2.11
C THR A 186 1.85 -16.16 -1.64
N LEU A 187 1.19 -16.66 -0.60
CA LEU A 187 1.40 -18.02 -0.11
C LEU A 187 1.03 -19.09 -1.14
N ALA A 188 -0.12 -18.95 -1.80
CA ALA A 188 -0.54 -19.89 -2.83
C ALA A 188 0.49 -19.93 -3.97
N TRP A 189 1.00 -18.77 -4.38
CA TRP A 189 2.05 -18.66 -5.38
C TRP A 189 3.36 -19.35 -4.94
N MET A 190 3.83 -19.08 -3.71
CA MET A 190 5.04 -19.70 -3.16
C MET A 190 4.93 -21.23 -3.10
N LEU A 191 3.79 -21.74 -2.63
CA LEU A 191 3.55 -23.19 -2.51
C LEU A 191 3.48 -23.87 -3.88
N HIS A 192 2.92 -23.19 -4.89
CA HIS A 192 2.80 -23.73 -6.24
C HIS A 192 4.15 -23.77 -6.97
N ASN A 193 4.94 -22.69 -6.85
CA ASN A 193 6.20 -22.54 -7.58
C ASN A 193 7.40 -23.10 -6.82
N GLY A 194 7.28 -23.37 -5.51
CA GLY A 194 8.38 -23.86 -4.68
C GLY A 194 9.46 -22.80 -4.42
N GLU A 195 9.12 -21.52 -4.55
CA GLU A 195 10.01 -20.37 -4.43
C GLU A 195 9.60 -19.46 -3.25
N ASP A 196 10.53 -18.61 -2.79
CA ASP A 196 10.21 -17.58 -1.81
C ASP A 196 9.45 -16.41 -2.47
N ASN A 197 8.79 -15.58 -1.65
CA ASN A 197 8.07 -14.41 -2.13
C ASN A 197 8.99 -13.46 -2.91
N PRO A 198 8.68 -13.13 -4.18
CA PRO A 198 9.51 -12.23 -4.99
C PRO A 198 9.73 -10.86 -4.34
N PHE A 199 8.71 -10.31 -3.68
CA PHE A 199 8.85 -9.04 -2.97
C PHE A 199 9.78 -9.11 -1.75
N TYR A 200 10.03 -10.31 -1.21
CA TYR A 200 11.02 -10.54 -0.15
C TYR A 200 12.41 -10.81 -0.74
N ALA A 201 12.50 -11.73 -1.70
CA ALA A 201 13.76 -12.13 -2.33
C ALA A 201 14.44 -10.99 -3.09
N GLU A 202 13.66 -10.12 -3.72
CA GLU A 202 14.12 -8.98 -4.54
C GLU A 202 13.67 -7.64 -3.92
N PHE A 203 13.68 -7.52 -2.60
CA PHE A 203 13.21 -6.32 -1.90
C PHE A 203 13.97 -5.05 -2.31
N ASP A 204 15.26 -5.15 -2.64
CA ASP A 204 16.04 -4.00 -3.13
C ASP A 204 15.49 -3.48 -4.46
N TYR A 205 15.06 -4.37 -5.38
CA TYR A 205 14.43 -3.95 -6.63
C TYR A 205 13.06 -3.30 -6.38
N LEU A 206 12.30 -3.77 -5.39
CA LEU A 206 11.07 -3.09 -4.94
C LEU A 206 11.36 -1.65 -4.46
N LEU A 207 12.45 -1.47 -3.71
CA LEU A 207 12.88 -0.15 -3.23
C LEU A 207 13.32 0.77 -4.38
N GLU A 208 13.94 0.23 -5.43
CA GLU A 208 14.29 1.01 -6.63
C GLU A 208 13.04 1.57 -7.31
N ILE A 209 12.00 0.75 -7.49
CA ILE A 209 10.71 1.21 -8.04
C ILE A 209 10.11 2.28 -7.13
N ALA A 210 10.01 2.02 -5.82
CA ALA A 210 9.44 2.98 -4.88
C ALA A 210 10.19 4.33 -4.90
N LYS A 211 11.53 4.28 -4.97
CA LYS A 211 12.39 5.46 -5.02
C LYS A 211 12.25 6.26 -6.31
N GLU A 212 12.07 5.59 -7.46
CA GLU A 212 11.87 6.25 -8.76
C GLU A 212 10.65 7.19 -8.74
N TYR A 213 9.59 6.78 -8.05
CA TYR A 213 8.31 7.52 -8.00
C TYR A 213 8.08 8.28 -6.69
N ASP A 214 9.02 8.23 -5.73
CA ASP A 214 8.82 8.71 -4.34
C ASP A 214 7.59 8.09 -3.66
N MET A 215 7.24 6.87 -4.06
CA MET A 215 6.05 6.14 -3.61
C MET A 215 6.32 5.47 -2.26
N THR A 216 5.37 5.58 -1.33
CA THR A 216 5.50 4.98 -0.01
C THR A 216 5.17 3.48 -0.03
N LEU A 217 6.01 2.66 0.61
CA LEU A 217 5.69 1.25 0.85
C LEU A 217 4.95 1.09 2.18
N SER A 218 3.74 0.53 2.12
CA SER A 218 3.01 0.02 3.28
C SER A 218 3.30 -1.48 3.37
N LEU A 219 4.12 -1.91 4.33
CA LEU A 219 4.45 -3.32 4.48
C LEU A 219 3.24 -4.07 5.06
N GLY A 220 2.63 -4.90 4.22
CA GLY A 220 1.35 -5.54 4.48
C GLY A 220 1.45 -6.64 5.55
N ASP A 221 0.43 -6.69 6.40
CA ASP A 221 0.25 -7.68 7.46
C ASP A 221 -0.31 -9.00 6.92
N GLY A 222 0.45 -9.64 6.03
CA GLY A 222 0.01 -10.84 5.31
C GLY A 222 -0.38 -12.00 6.21
N MET A 223 0.22 -12.08 7.41
CA MET A 223 -0.11 -13.05 8.44
C MET A 223 -0.98 -12.50 9.57
N ARG A 224 -1.75 -11.42 9.38
CA ARG A 224 -2.61 -10.90 10.48
C ARG A 224 -3.62 -11.96 10.98
N PRO A 225 -3.96 -11.96 12.28
CA PRO A 225 -4.93 -12.88 12.85
C PRO A 225 -6.35 -12.59 12.36
N GLY A 226 -7.11 -13.65 12.05
CA GLY A 226 -8.51 -13.56 11.61
C GLY A 226 -9.53 -13.61 12.75
N CYS A 227 -9.12 -14.12 13.91
CA CYS A 227 -9.96 -14.21 15.10
C CYS A 227 -9.15 -13.96 16.37
N ILE A 228 -9.85 -13.78 17.50
CA ILE A 228 -9.23 -13.48 18.80
C ILE A 228 -8.28 -14.60 19.24
N ALA A 229 -8.62 -15.86 18.95
CA ALA A 229 -7.79 -17.00 19.33
C ALA A 229 -6.43 -17.02 18.58
N ASP A 230 -6.38 -16.46 17.38
CA ASP A 230 -5.16 -16.37 16.57
C ASP A 230 -4.32 -15.12 16.94
N ALA A 231 -4.80 -14.24 17.83
CA ALA A 231 -4.15 -12.97 18.10
C ALA A 231 -2.81 -13.12 18.84
N SER A 232 -1.80 -12.37 18.38
CA SER A 232 -0.44 -12.39 18.94
C SER A 232 0.23 -13.77 18.89
N ASP A 233 -0.20 -14.63 17.97
CA ASP A 233 0.47 -15.89 17.70
C ASP A 233 1.80 -15.69 16.96
N ARG A 234 2.44 -16.80 16.59
CA ARG A 234 3.83 -16.80 16.10
C ARG A 234 4.03 -16.36 14.63
N PRO A 235 3.19 -16.75 13.65
CA PRO A 235 3.31 -16.35 12.25
C PRO A 235 3.06 -14.85 12.02
#